data_AF-A0A5D4HBA7-F1
#
_entry.id   AF-A0A5D4HBA7-F1
#
_cell.length_a   1.000
_cell.length_b   1.000
_cell.length_c   1.000
_cell.angle_alpha   90.00
_cell.angle_beta   90.00
_cell.angle_gamma   90.00
#
_symmetry.space_group_name_H-M   'P 1'
#
loop_
_entity.id
_entity.type
_entity.pdbx_description
1 polymer ?
#
loop_
_entity_poly.entity_id
_entity_poly.type
_entity_poly.pdbx_seq_one_letter_code
_entity_poly.pdbx_strand_id
1 'polypeptide(L)'
;MKLNDLKHLNSLLADFTWFGRTFLQTGTGLEWDAIGGRDYFATAWMEFFKGINDGTYHRLVEAITDAPYISHFRKEVAERLNPLLVELDVMSVEQGMHKIKVRIDVEKFKRYETKLRQLSGDGIIFDIIQDDDDIRDTYFIDGDPDQIRSYLMHGIREVLDRYTSAEQEKIRELESRLKELETELQEKNALLAVQDAGRMELARTVKEQQDEITAVTERNRTLEGILSEYRKEEEEADNAVIDPSSPIENGRLRMYFFYKLGFLDKSIWNDGLTYGQMGKILQKILGGKPIKADTAERDVKLFNATGSAKLKDFEAKNEDKVLNYLKLVFEKIDFLFRVLKIFLKYKIL
;
A
#
# COMPACT_ATOMS: atom_id res chain seq x y z
N MET A 1 3.60 -13.62 34.34
CA MET A 1 4.70 -14.57 34.60
C MET A 1 4.51 -15.15 35.99
N LYS A 2 4.56 -16.48 36.18
CA LYS A 2 4.13 -17.09 37.45
C LYS A 2 5.31 -17.21 38.42
N LEU A 3 5.14 -16.71 39.64
CA LEU A 3 6.09 -16.86 40.75
C LEU A 3 6.48 -18.34 41.01
N ASN A 4 5.59 -19.27 40.67
CA ASN A 4 5.82 -20.70 40.81
C ASN A 4 6.89 -21.23 39.85
N ASP A 5 6.99 -20.69 38.63
CA ASP A 5 7.96 -21.12 37.63
C ASP A 5 9.38 -20.75 38.09
N LEU A 6 9.55 -19.54 38.63
CA LEU A 6 10.81 -19.09 39.23
C LEU A 6 11.18 -19.90 40.47
N LYS A 7 10.21 -20.24 41.33
CA LYS A 7 10.46 -21.09 42.51
C LYS A 7 10.92 -22.49 42.11
N HIS A 8 10.26 -23.10 41.12
CA HIS A 8 10.62 -24.42 40.62
C HIS A 8 12.02 -24.41 40.00
N LEU A 9 12.33 -23.43 39.13
CA LEU A 9 13.67 -23.26 38.56
C LEU A 9 14.74 -23.07 39.63
N ASN A 10 14.46 -22.25 40.65
CA ASN A 10 15.41 -22.01 41.72
C ASN A 10 15.71 -23.28 42.53
N SER A 11 14.74 -24.17 42.69
CA SER A 11 14.93 -25.49 43.31
C SER A 11 15.85 -26.35 42.45
N LEU A 12 15.53 -26.50 41.16
CA LEU A 12 16.36 -27.28 40.23
C LEU A 12 17.80 -26.77 40.16
N LEU A 13 17.98 -25.45 40.07
CA LEU A 13 19.32 -24.84 40.07
C LEU A 13 20.05 -25.03 41.39
N ALA A 14 19.35 -25.05 42.54
CA ALA A 14 19.98 -25.27 43.83
C ALA A 14 20.51 -26.71 43.97
N ASP A 15 19.77 -27.68 43.45
CA ASP A 15 20.18 -29.10 43.43
C ASP A 15 21.27 -29.33 42.39
N PHE A 16 21.14 -28.76 41.20
CA PHE A 16 22.13 -28.86 40.14
C PHE A 16 23.48 -28.23 40.52
N THR A 17 23.47 -27.00 41.05
CA THR A 17 24.69 -26.31 41.48
C THR A 17 25.34 -26.91 42.72
N TRP A 18 24.60 -27.75 43.47
CA TRP A 18 25.16 -28.46 44.61
C TRP A 18 26.34 -29.33 44.21
N PHE A 19 26.20 -30.11 43.13
CA PHE A 19 27.26 -31.01 42.68
C PHE A 19 28.57 -30.25 42.42
N GLY A 20 28.53 -29.19 41.62
CA GLY A 20 29.71 -28.38 41.35
C GLY A 20 30.31 -27.74 42.61
N ARG A 21 29.47 -27.16 43.48
CA ARG A 21 29.94 -26.50 44.72
C ARG A 21 30.55 -27.49 45.70
N THR A 22 29.93 -28.64 45.87
CA THR A 22 30.41 -29.71 46.74
C THR A 22 31.73 -30.26 46.22
N PHE A 23 31.84 -30.51 44.92
CA PHE A 23 33.11 -30.92 44.32
C PHE A 23 34.23 -29.90 44.56
N LEU A 24 33.96 -28.60 44.39
CA LEU A 24 34.92 -27.53 44.68
C LEU A 24 35.35 -27.50 46.15
N GLN A 25 34.39 -27.61 47.07
CA GLN A 25 34.63 -27.58 48.52
C GLN A 25 35.46 -28.76 49.02
N THR A 26 35.43 -29.90 48.32
CA THR A 26 36.26 -31.08 48.65
C THR A 26 37.68 -31.01 48.10
N GLY A 27 38.11 -29.88 47.54
CA GLY A 27 39.45 -29.76 46.96
C GLY A 27 39.71 -30.81 45.89
N THR A 28 38.85 -30.87 44.86
CA THR A 28 38.87 -31.83 43.72
C THR A 28 38.24 -33.20 43.99
N GLY A 29 37.34 -33.33 44.96
CA GLY A 29 36.73 -34.62 45.28
C GLY A 29 37.66 -35.51 46.09
N LEU A 30 38.65 -34.95 46.80
CA LEU A 30 39.61 -35.70 47.60
C LEU A 30 39.37 -35.56 49.11
N GLU A 31 38.88 -34.40 49.56
CA GLU A 31 38.68 -34.07 50.97
C GLU A 31 37.19 -34.02 51.32
N TRP A 32 36.57 -35.20 51.46
CA TRP A 32 35.15 -35.33 51.77
C TRP A 32 34.79 -35.15 53.25
N ASP A 33 35.79 -35.23 54.13
CA ASP A 33 35.61 -35.13 55.58
C ASP A 33 35.21 -33.71 56.03
N ALA A 34 35.40 -32.69 55.18
CA ALA A 34 35.13 -31.29 55.46
C ALA A 34 33.69 -30.84 55.14
N ILE A 35 32.85 -31.70 54.53
CA ILE A 35 31.52 -31.31 54.04
C ILE A 35 30.39 -32.08 54.73
N GLY A 36 29.46 -31.34 55.34
CA GLY A 36 28.19 -31.89 55.85
C GLY A 36 27.16 -32.13 54.73
N GLY A 37 26.39 -33.22 54.81
CA GLY A 37 25.34 -33.58 53.84
C GLY A 37 24.10 -32.67 53.88
N ARG A 38 23.23 -32.74 52.86
CA ARG A 38 22.07 -31.82 52.70
C ARG A 38 20.77 -32.26 53.38
N ASP A 39 20.46 -33.55 53.47
CA ASP A 39 19.25 -34.03 54.15
C ASP A 39 19.36 -35.52 54.52
N TYR A 40 19.24 -35.92 55.80
CA TYR A 40 19.02 -37.32 56.25
C TYR A 40 19.92 -38.44 55.65
N PHE A 41 21.03 -38.10 54.97
CA PHE A 41 22.06 -39.01 54.49
C PHE A 41 23.34 -38.90 55.32
N ALA A 42 24.15 -39.95 55.18
CA ALA A 42 25.25 -40.29 56.03
C ALA A 42 26.46 -39.35 55.97
N THR A 43 26.78 -38.87 54.77
CA THR A 43 27.90 -37.98 54.42
C THR A 43 27.67 -37.43 53.01
N ALA A 44 28.22 -36.25 52.69
CA ALA A 44 28.03 -35.58 51.39
C ALA A 44 28.57 -36.39 50.19
N TRP A 45 29.62 -37.19 50.40
CA TRP A 45 30.22 -38.01 49.35
C TRP A 45 29.27 -39.10 48.84
N MET A 46 28.49 -39.73 49.72
CA MET A 46 27.57 -40.80 49.32
C MET A 46 26.47 -40.27 48.39
N GLU A 47 25.91 -39.10 48.71
CA GLU A 47 24.90 -38.43 47.89
C GLU A 47 25.49 -38.01 46.54
N PHE A 48 26.70 -37.45 46.56
CA PHE A 48 27.36 -36.95 45.37
C PHE A 48 27.65 -38.08 44.37
N PHE A 49 28.39 -39.11 44.79
CA PHE A 49 28.79 -40.18 43.88
C PHE A 49 27.62 -41.04 43.41
N LYS A 50 26.60 -41.22 44.27
CA LYS A 50 25.33 -41.83 43.83
C LYS A 50 24.67 -41.00 42.74
N GLY A 51 24.55 -39.69 42.92
CA GLY A 51 23.88 -38.81 41.96
C GLY A 51 24.62 -38.65 40.63
N ILE A 52 25.95 -38.82 40.64
CA ILE A 52 26.76 -38.92 39.42
C ILE A 52 26.52 -40.26 38.72
N ASN A 53 26.56 -41.38 39.47
CA ASN A 53 26.44 -42.73 38.92
C ASN A 53 25.04 -43.08 38.41
N ASP A 54 23.99 -42.65 39.12
CA ASP A 54 22.59 -42.99 38.78
C ASP A 54 21.96 -42.04 37.74
N GLY A 55 22.75 -41.09 37.21
CA GLY A 55 22.31 -40.11 36.21
C GLY A 55 21.43 -38.99 36.78
N THR A 56 21.30 -38.83 38.10
CA THR A 56 20.55 -37.72 38.70
C THR A 56 21.09 -36.36 38.25
N TYR A 57 22.41 -36.20 38.18
CA TYR A 57 23.02 -34.97 37.67
C TYR A 57 22.57 -34.66 36.24
N HIS A 58 22.59 -35.66 35.35
CA HIS A 58 22.17 -35.50 33.96
C HIS A 58 20.67 -35.18 33.86
N ARG A 59 19.82 -35.86 34.63
CA ARG A 59 18.38 -35.56 34.67
C ARG A 59 18.07 -34.14 35.16
N LEU A 60 18.90 -33.57 36.03
CA LEU A 60 18.79 -32.16 36.41
C LEU A 60 19.14 -31.23 35.25
N VAL A 61 20.16 -31.56 34.44
CA VAL A 61 20.47 -30.84 33.20
C VAL A 61 19.25 -30.84 32.28
N GLU A 62 18.70 -32.02 31.97
CA GLU A 62 17.52 -32.18 31.12
C GLU A 62 16.30 -31.41 31.67
N ALA A 63 16.01 -31.57 32.96
CA ALA A 63 14.87 -30.89 33.59
C ALA A 63 14.99 -29.37 33.55
N ILE A 64 16.22 -28.84 33.62
CA ILE A 64 16.49 -27.41 33.46
C ILE A 64 16.32 -27.03 31.98
N THR A 65 17.03 -27.69 31.06
CA THR A 65 17.07 -27.34 29.62
C THR A 65 15.73 -27.50 28.90
N ASP A 66 14.88 -28.42 29.35
CA ASP A 66 13.55 -28.67 28.78
C ASP A 66 12.44 -27.86 29.48
N ALA A 67 12.76 -27.10 30.53
CA ALA A 67 11.77 -26.24 31.18
C ALA A 67 11.29 -25.15 30.20
N PRO A 68 9.98 -25.03 29.90
CA PRO A 68 9.48 -24.15 28.85
C PRO A 68 9.68 -22.66 29.14
N TYR A 69 9.88 -22.30 30.41
CA TYR A 69 10.09 -20.93 30.89
C TYR A 69 11.57 -20.58 31.09
N ILE A 70 12.49 -21.52 30.86
CA ILE A 70 13.92 -21.36 31.17
C ILE A 70 14.51 -20.10 30.51
N SER A 71 14.11 -19.82 29.27
CA SER A 71 14.55 -18.66 28.48
C SER A 71 14.22 -17.32 29.13
N HIS A 72 13.19 -17.26 29.99
CA HIS A 72 12.80 -16.05 30.71
C HIS A 72 13.68 -15.73 31.92
N PHE A 73 14.43 -16.70 32.43
CA PHE A 73 15.25 -16.57 33.64
C PHE A 73 16.75 -16.75 33.34
N ARG A 74 17.15 -16.41 32.11
CA ARG A 74 18.53 -16.55 31.63
C ARG A 74 19.52 -15.82 32.54
N LYS A 75 19.18 -14.60 32.95
CA LYS A 75 20.08 -13.78 33.77
C LYS A 75 20.35 -14.48 35.10
N GLU A 76 19.29 -14.96 35.74
CA GLU A 76 19.35 -15.69 37.01
C GLU A 76 20.14 -17.00 36.88
N VAL A 77 19.99 -17.73 35.77
CA VAL A 77 20.74 -18.95 35.52
C VAL A 77 22.22 -18.63 35.28
N ALA A 78 22.53 -17.68 34.40
CA ALA A 78 23.89 -17.27 34.08
C ALA A 78 24.64 -16.73 35.30
N GLU A 79 23.97 -15.91 36.14
CA GLU A 79 24.54 -15.40 37.39
C GLU A 79 24.89 -16.50 38.39
N ARG A 80 24.17 -17.63 38.36
CA ARG A 80 24.47 -18.78 39.22
C ARG A 80 25.51 -19.73 38.64
N LEU A 81 25.47 -19.97 37.33
CA LEU A 81 26.27 -20.99 36.67
C LEU A 81 27.63 -20.49 36.17
N ASN A 82 27.74 -19.26 35.68
CA ASN A 82 29.01 -18.73 35.17
C ASN A 82 30.10 -18.69 36.24
N PRO A 83 29.86 -18.19 37.47
CA PRO A 83 30.89 -18.20 38.51
C PRO A 83 31.36 -19.63 38.83
N LEU A 84 30.41 -20.56 38.94
CA LEU A 84 30.69 -21.96 39.22
C LEU A 84 31.53 -22.62 38.09
N LEU A 85 31.20 -22.33 36.84
CA LEU A 85 31.95 -22.83 35.68
C LEU A 85 33.38 -22.30 35.68
N VAL A 86 33.57 -21.01 35.97
CA VAL A 86 34.90 -20.39 36.06
C VAL A 86 35.72 -21.02 37.17
N GLU A 87 35.14 -21.20 38.36
CA GLU A 87 35.81 -21.84 39.49
C GLU A 87 36.24 -23.29 39.16
N LEU A 88 35.39 -24.06 38.48
CA LEU A 88 35.73 -25.41 38.03
C LEU A 88 36.83 -25.41 36.98
N ASP A 89 36.81 -24.47 36.03
CA ASP A 89 37.78 -24.38 34.92
C ASP A 89 39.20 -24.06 35.43
N VAL A 90 39.32 -23.14 36.38
CA VAL A 90 40.62 -22.72 36.94
C VAL A 90 41.15 -23.66 38.03
N MET A 91 40.33 -24.58 38.52
CA MET A 91 40.73 -25.54 39.55
C MET A 91 41.81 -26.48 39.00
N SER A 92 42.95 -26.57 39.68
CA SER A 92 43.97 -27.60 39.41
C SER A 92 43.46 -28.95 39.90
N VAL A 93 43.46 -29.96 39.03
CA VAL A 93 43.04 -31.32 39.35
C VAL A 93 44.18 -32.29 39.10
N GLU A 94 44.43 -33.20 40.03
CA GLU A 94 45.44 -34.24 39.87
C GLU A 94 45.03 -35.23 38.76
N GLN A 95 45.85 -35.30 37.70
CA GLN A 95 45.59 -36.17 36.56
C GLN A 95 46.02 -37.62 36.84
N GLY A 96 45.20 -38.58 36.41
CA GLY A 96 45.54 -40.01 36.49
C GLY A 96 45.35 -40.65 37.87
N MET A 97 44.80 -39.91 38.85
CA MET A 97 44.31 -40.51 40.09
C MET A 97 42.95 -41.14 39.82
N HIS A 98 42.88 -42.47 39.76
CA HIS A 98 41.62 -43.18 39.52
C HIS A 98 40.89 -43.60 40.79
N LYS A 99 41.47 -43.37 41.97
CA LYS A 99 40.92 -43.81 43.25
C LYS A 99 40.80 -42.67 44.24
N ILE A 100 39.57 -42.35 44.60
CA ILE A 100 39.24 -41.37 45.61
C ILE A 100 39.09 -42.08 46.95
N LYS A 101 39.83 -41.63 47.96
CA LYS A 101 39.79 -42.19 49.31
C LYS A 101 38.76 -41.41 50.14
N VAL A 102 37.76 -42.11 50.67
CA VAL A 102 36.75 -41.52 51.56
C VAL A 102 36.79 -42.21 52.92
N ARG A 103 36.63 -41.44 54.00
CA ARG A 103 36.58 -41.99 55.36
C ARG A 103 35.14 -42.08 55.86
N ILE A 104 34.92 -43.03 56.77
CA ILE A 104 33.67 -43.17 57.51
C ILE A 104 33.98 -43.29 58.99
N ASP A 105 33.22 -42.57 59.79
CA ASP A 105 33.19 -42.75 61.23
C ASP A 105 32.64 -44.14 61.57
N VAL A 106 33.54 -45.04 61.98
CA VAL A 106 33.25 -46.44 62.31
C VAL A 106 32.18 -46.56 63.40
N GLU A 107 32.10 -45.61 64.32
CA GLU A 107 31.07 -45.61 65.38
C GLU A 107 29.66 -45.39 64.81
N LYS A 108 29.56 -44.80 63.62
CA LYS A 108 28.31 -44.56 62.89
C LYS A 108 28.09 -45.58 61.77
N PHE A 109 28.99 -46.55 61.56
CA PHE A 109 28.93 -47.53 60.47
C PHE A 109 27.58 -48.25 60.38
N LYS A 110 27.05 -48.73 61.51
CA LYS A 110 25.73 -49.41 61.56
C LYS A 110 24.58 -48.57 61.02
N ARG A 111 24.66 -47.23 61.09
CA ARG A 111 23.63 -46.34 60.53
C ARG A 111 23.67 -46.30 59.00
N TYR A 112 24.81 -46.64 58.41
CA TYR A 112 25.09 -46.47 56.98
C TYR A 112 25.27 -47.79 56.24
N GLU A 113 25.32 -48.90 56.96
CA GLU A 113 25.53 -50.25 56.43
C GLU A 113 24.66 -50.54 55.19
N THR A 114 23.35 -50.28 55.26
CA THR A 114 22.44 -50.52 54.12
C THR A 114 22.82 -49.69 52.89
N LYS A 115 23.18 -48.42 53.10
CA LYS A 115 23.58 -47.51 52.01
C LYS A 115 24.94 -47.89 51.44
N LEU A 116 25.89 -48.32 52.29
CA LEU A 116 27.20 -48.81 51.85
C LEU A 116 27.08 -50.09 51.02
N ARG A 117 26.25 -51.05 51.48
CA ARG A 117 25.92 -52.24 50.70
C ARG A 117 25.28 -51.86 49.35
N GLN A 118 24.41 -50.86 49.33
CA GLN A 118 23.85 -50.33 48.08
C GLN A 118 24.93 -49.73 47.17
N LEU A 119 25.75 -48.80 47.66
CA LEU A 119 26.81 -48.15 46.87
C LEU A 119 27.83 -49.17 46.33
N SER A 120 28.06 -50.26 47.06
CA SER A 120 28.89 -51.36 46.60
C SER A 120 28.21 -52.20 45.52
N GLY A 121 26.93 -52.54 45.72
CA GLY A 121 26.13 -53.23 44.70
C GLY A 121 25.99 -52.41 43.41
N ASP A 122 25.93 -51.08 43.54
CA ASP A 122 25.91 -50.13 42.43
C ASP A 122 27.29 -49.91 41.79
N GLY A 123 28.35 -50.55 42.31
CA GLY A 123 29.71 -50.47 41.79
C GLY A 123 30.40 -49.11 41.99
N ILE A 124 29.94 -48.32 42.96
CA ILE A 124 30.46 -46.97 43.24
C ILE A 124 31.65 -47.05 44.20
N ILE A 125 31.52 -47.85 45.26
CA ILE A 125 32.61 -48.11 46.20
C ILE A 125 33.18 -49.51 46.01
N PHE A 126 34.49 -49.56 45.99
CA PHE A 126 35.27 -50.78 45.88
C PHE A 126 36.01 -51.01 47.19
N ASP A 127 36.21 -52.30 47.49
CA ASP A 127 36.84 -52.82 48.71
C ASP A 127 35.89 -52.92 49.91
N ILE A 128 35.04 -53.96 49.91
CA ILE A 128 34.13 -54.28 51.01
C ILE A 128 34.40 -55.70 51.52
N ILE A 129 34.80 -55.78 52.79
CA ILE A 129 34.53 -56.86 53.76
C ILE A 129 34.95 -58.25 53.24
N GLN A 130 36.17 -58.68 53.58
CA GLN A 130 36.53 -60.10 53.43
C GLN A 130 35.88 -60.98 54.51
N ASP A 131 35.48 -60.41 55.65
CA ASP A 131 34.83 -61.12 56.77
C ASP A 131 33.82 -60.19 57.49
N ASP A 132 32.69 -60.73 57.98
CA ASP A 132 31.58 -60.00 58.65
C ASP A 132 32.00 -59.11 59.86
N ASP A 133 33.25 -59.24 60.32
CA ASP A 133 33.85 -58.47 61.43
C ASP A 133 34.86 -57.38 60.99
N ASP A 134 35.22 -57.24 59.71
CA ASP A 134 36.23 -56.27 59.23
C ASP A 134 35.60 -54.92 58.84
N ILE A 135 35.23 -54.11 59.85
CA ILE A 135 34.76 -52.73 59.62
C ILE A 135 35.97 -51.82 59.40
N ARG A 136 36.12 -51.31 58.17
CA ARG A 136 37.17 -50.34 57.82
C ARG A 136 36.70 -48.90 57.97
N ASP A 137 37.62 -48.03 58.35
CA ASP A 137 37.42 -46.58 58.46
C ASP A 137 37.51 -45.85 57.11
N THR A 138 37.89 -46.57 56.05
CA THR A 138 38.22 -46.01 54.74
C THR A 138 37.67 -46.88 53.61
N TYR A 139 37.03 -46.23 52.62
CA TYR A 139 36.57 -46.83 51.37
C TYR A 139 37.19 -46.13 50.15
N PHE A 140 37.22 -46.84 49.02
CA PHE A 140 37.72 -46.30 47.76
C PHE A 140 36.59 -46.20 46.74
N ILE A 141 36.61 -45.12 45.97
CA ILE A 141 35.71 -44.87 44.85
C ILE A 141 36.57 -44.85 43.59
N ASP A 142 36.21 -45.66 42.60
CA ASP A 142 36.82 -45.53 41.28
C ASP A 142 36.22 -44.28 40.63
N GLY A 143 37.06 -43.27 40.51
CA GLY A 143 36.66 -41.95 40.02
C GLY A 143 37.90 -41.14 39.75
N ASP A 144 38.02 -40.64 38.53
CA ASP A 144 39.03 -39.66 38.15
C ASP A 144 38.47 -38.26 38.41
N PRO A 145 39.04 -37.48 39.36
CA PRO A 145 38.65 -36.11 39.61
C PRO A 145 38.55 -35.25 38.34
N ASP A 146 39.42 -35.46 37.34
CA ASP A 146 39.41 -34.69 36.10
C ASP A 146 38.20 -35.05 35.23
N GLN A 147 37.83 -36.32 35.19
CA GLN A 147 36.63 -36.78 34.50
C GLN A 147 35.36 -36.26 35.18
N ILE A 148 35.31 -36.30 36.51
CA ILE A 148 34.16 -35.79 37.27
C ILE A 148 34.02 -34.28 37.04
N ARG A 149 35.12 -33.53 37.13
CA ARG A 149 35.13 -32.10 36.81
C ARG A 149 34.62 -31.84 35.40
N SER A 150 35.15 -32.57 34.41
CA SER A 150 34.77 -32.41 33.01
C SER A 150 33.28 -32.70 32.79
N TYR A 151 32.74 -33.72 33.44
CA TYR A 151 31.33 -34.08 33.40
C TYR A 151 30.44 -32.98 34.00
N LEU A 152 30.82 -32.41 35.16
CA LEU A 152 30.13 -31.28 35.77
C LEU A 152 30.18 -30.02 34.90
N MET A 153 31.33 -29.73 34.30
CA MET A 153 31.47 -28.59 33.41
C MET A 153 30.67 -28.76 32.12
N HIS A 154 30.60 -29.98 31.59
CA HIS A 154 29.79 -30.30 30.42
C HIS A 154 28.31 -30.00 30.69
N GLY A 155 27.75 -30.51 31.79
CA GLY A 155 26.35 -30.24 32.14
C GLY A 155 26.06 -28.75 32.32
N ILE A 156 26.99 -27.99 32.93
CA ILE A 156 26.83 -26.54 33.08
C ILE A 156 26.85 -25.83 31.72
N ARG A 157 27.80 -26.20 30.83
CA ARG A 157 27.88 -25.63 29.47
C ARG A 157 26.65 -25.95 28.65
N GLU A 158 26.14 -27.17 28.73
CA GLU A 158 24.92 -27.58 28.03
C GLU A 158 23.71 -26.73 28.43
N VAL A 159 23.54 -26.50 29.75
CA VAL A 159 22.50 -25.59 30.25
C VAL A 159 22.70 -24.18 29.67
N LEU A 160 23.93 -23.66 29.66
CA LEU A 160 24.25 -22.32 29.16
C LEU A 160 24.07 -22.18 27.63
N ASP A 161 24.43 -23.20 26.86
CA ASP A 161 24.40 -23.18 25.40
C ASP A 161 22.97 -23.22 24.84
N ARG A 162 22.08 -23.97 25.49
CA ARG A 162 20.65 -24.04 25.13
C ARG A 162 20.01 -22.65 25.06
N TYR A 163 20.41 -21.71 25.92
CA TYR A 163 19.93 -20.33 25.88
C TYR A 163 20.40 -19.57 24.63
N THR A 164 21.67 -19.73 24.30
CA THR A 164 22.30 -19.00 23.19
C THR A 164 21.66 -19.37 21.86
N SER A 165 21.36 -20.65 21.65
CA SER A 165 20.70 -21.13 20.43
C SER A 165 19.25 -20.63 20.30
N ALA A 166 18.47 -20.62 21.38
CA ALA A 166 17.08 -20.16 21.34
C ALA A 166 16.96 -18.65 21.05
N GLU A 167 17.86 -17.83 21.59
CA GLU A 167 17.92 -16.40 21.27
C GLU A 167 18.33 -16.15 19.82
N GLN A 168 19.33 -16.86 19.30
CA GLN A 168 19.74 -16.71 17.91
C GLN A 168 18.60 -17.02 16.94
N GLU A 169 17.78 -18.02 17.24
CA GLU A 169 16.62 -18.35 16.41
C GLU A 169 15.55 -17.26 16.47
N LYS A 170 15.26 -16.74 17.67
CA LYS A 170 14.30 -15.64 17.83
C LYS A 170 14.79 -14.33 17.20
N ILE A 171 16.09 -14.06 17.26
CA ILE A 171 16.71 -12.91 16.60
C ILE A 171 16.55 -13.05 15.09
N ARG A 172 16.87 -14.21 14.50
CA ARG A 172 16.66 -14.46 13.07
C ARG A 172 15.21 -14.28 12.64
N GLU A 173 14.26 -14.77 13.44
CA GLU A 173 12.82 -14.60 13.18
C GLU A 173 12.42 -13.11 13.17
N LEU A 174 12.87 -12.35 14.19
CA LEU A 174 12.62 -10.92 14.28
C LEU A 174 13.27 -10.12 13.14
N GLU A 175 14.50 -10.45 12.77
CA GLU A 175 15.21 -9.85 11.64
C GLU A 175 14.49 -10.10 10.32
N SER A 176 13.99 -11.32 10.09
CA SER A 176 13.17 -11.64 8.91
C SER A 176 11.90 -10.79 8.86
N ARG A 177 11.19 -10.69 9.98
CA ARG A 177 9.95 -9.91 10.07
C ARG A 177 10.19 -8.41 9.91
N LEU A 178 11.31 -7.90 10.41
CA LEU A 178 11.68 -6.50 10.25
C LEU A 178 11.94 -6.18 8.77
N LYS A 179 12.63 -7.07 8.05
CA LYS A 179 12.88 -6.94 6.61
C LYS A 179 11.59 -6.98 5.78
N GLU A 180 10.62 -7.82 6.15
CA GLU A 180 9.30 -7.85 5.53
C GLU A 180 8.57 -6.50 5.71
N LEU A 181 8.53 -5.99 6.93
CA LEU A 181 7.90 -4.70 7.24
C LEU A 181 8.59 -3.52 6.55
N GLU A 182 9.91 -3.53 6.43
CA GLU A 182 10.65 -2.52 5.65
C GLU A 182 10.25 -2.55 4.17
N THR A 183 10.07 -3.74 3.61
CA THR A 183 9.63 -3.92 2.22
C THR A 183 8.19 -3.39 2.02
N GLU A 184 7.26 -3.76 2.90
CA GLU A 184 5.88 -3.25 2.87
C GLU A 184 5.82 -1.72 2.99
N LEU A 185 6.69 -1.13 3.82
CA LEU A 185 6.76 0.31 4.02
C LEU A 185 7.28 1.01 2.76
N GLN A 186 8.28 0.43 2.09
CA GLN A 186 8.76 0.93 0.79
C GLN A 186 7.68 0.87 -0.28
N GLU A 187 6.94 -0.23 -0.38
CA GLU A 187 5.83 -0.38 -1.33
C GLU A 187 4.72 0.64 -1.09
N LYS A 188 4.30 0.84 0.17
CA LYS A 188 3.29 1.85 0.54
C LYS A 188 3.75 3.26 0.21
N ASN A 189 5.02 3.59 0.45
CA ASN A 189 5.57 4.89 0.09
C ASN A 189 5.58 5.11 -1.43
N ALA A 190 5.89 4.07 -2.21
CA ALA A 190 5.81 4.16 -3.67
C ALA A 190 4.36 4.40 -4.14
N LEU A 191 3.39 3.72 -3.55
CA LEU A 191 1.96 3.93 -3.86
C LEU A 191 1.50 5.35 -3.49
N LEU A 192 1.92 5.88 -2.35
CA LEU A 192 1.62 7.26 -1.95
C LEU A 192 2.20 8.27 -2.93
N ALA A 193 3.46 8.09 -3.37
CA ALA A 193 4.07 8.96 -4.36
C ALA A 193 3.31 8.96 -5.70
N VAL A 194 2.84 7.79 -6.16
CA VAL A 194 2.00 7.69 -7.36
C VAL A 194 0.65 8.38 -7.16
N GLN A 195 0.02 8.22 -5.99
CA GLN A 195 -1.24 8.87 -5.67
C GLN A 195 -1.11 10.40 -5.63
N ASP A 196 -0.04 10.91 -5.02
CA ASP A 196 0.23 12.35 -4.93
C ASP A 196 0.53 12.96 -6.30
N ALA A 197 1.29 12.27 -7.15
CA ALA A 197 1.48 12.67 -8.54
C ALA A 197 0.15 12.73 -9.31
N GLY A 198 -0.72 11.73 -9.13
CA GLY A 198 -2.06 11.72 -9.72
C GLY A 198 -2.95 12.86 -9.22
N ARG A 199 -2.87 13.20 -7.92
CA ARG A 199 -3.58 14.35 -7.34
C ARG A 199 -3.10 15.69 -7.89
N MET A 200 -1.79 15.86 -8.04
CA MET A 200 -1.22 17.09 -8.64
C MET A 200 -1.69 17.26 -10.09
N GLU A 201 -1.69 16.19 -10.87
CA GLU A 201 -2.14 16.24 -12.25
C GLU A 201 -3.64 16.55 -12.35
N LEU A 202 -4.47 15.93 -11.50
CA LEU A 202 -5.89 16.27 -11.42
C LEU A 202 -6.13 17.73 -11.03
N ALA A 203 -5.37 18.25 -10.07
CA ALA A 203 -5.47 19.65 -9.65
C ALA A 203 -5.09 20.61 -10.80
N ARG A 204 -4.09 20.24 -11.61
CA ARG A 204 -3.70 20.99 -12.82
C ARG A 204 -4.84 21.01 -13.84
N THR A 205 -5.43 19.85 -14.16
CA THR A 205 -6.54 19.75 -15.12
C THR A 205 -7.77 20.53 -14.64
N VAL A 206 -8.11 20.44 -13.34
CA VAL A 206 -9.23 21.21 -12.78
C VAL A 206 -9.02 22.71 -12.93
N LYS A 207 -7.78 23.19 -12.72
CA LYS A 207 -7.46 24.61 -12.91
C LYS A 207 -7.60 25.03 -14.38
N GLU A 208 -7.09 24.23 -15.31
CA GLU A 208 -7.21 24.48 -16.76
C GLU A 208 -8.68 24.56 -17.19
N GLN A 209 -9.52 23.61 -16.74
CA GLN A 209 -10.96 23.62 -17.02
C GLN A 209 -11.67 24.84 -16.41
N GLN A 210 -11.26 25.27 -15.21
CA GLN A 210 -11.83 26.44 -14.57
C GLN A 210 -11.50 27.73 -15.34
N ASP A 211 -10.28 27.85 -15.86
CA ASP A 211 -9.85 28.98 -16.69
C ASP A 211 -10.64 29.01 -18.02
N GLU A 212 -10.86 27.85 -18.65
CA GLU A 212 -11.70 27.72 -19.85
C GLU A 212 -13.16 28.13 -19.61
N ILE A 213 -13.77 27.64 -18.52
CA ILE A 213 -15.15 28.01 -18.15
C ILE A 213 -15.28 29.52 -17.95
N THR A 214 -14.28 30.14 -17.33
CA THR A 214 -14.26 31.60 -17.10
C THR A 214 -14.22 32.35 -18.43
N ALA A 215 -13.33 31.95 -19.35
CA ALA A 215 -13.23 32.56 -20.68
C ALA A 215 -14.52 32.40 -21.51
N VAL A 216 -15.16 31.23 -21.47
CA VAL A 216 -16.44 30.99 -22.14
C VAL A 216 -17.55 31.85 -21.54
N THR A 217 -17.58 31.98 -20.22
CA THR A 217 -18.58 32.80 -19.50
C THR A 217 -18.46 34.28 -19.90
N GLU A 218 -17.24 34.81 -19.97
CA GLU A 218 -17.00 36.18 -20.43
C GLU A 218 -17.44 36.38 -21.88
N ARG A 219 -17.10 35.45 -22.77
CA ARG A 219 -17.52 35.49 -24.18
C ARG A 219 -19.05 35.48 -24.33
N ASN A 220 -19.74 34.63 -23.56
CA ASN A 220 -21.20 34.57 -23.59
C ASN A 220 -21.83 35.88 -23.11
N ARG A 221 -21.27 36.50 -22.06
CA ARG A 221 -21.72 37.81 -21.59
C ARG A 221 -21.57 38.90 -22.68
N THR A 222 -20.47 38.88 -23.43
CA THR A 222 -20.30 39.79 -24.57
C THR A 222 -21.34 39.54 -25.67
N LEU A 223 -21.59 38.27 -26.02
CA LEU A 223 -22.60 37.90 -27.02
C LEU A 223 -24.01 38.31 -26.61
N GLU A 224 -24.38 38.12 -25.35
CA GLU A 224 -25.67 38.58 -24.80
C GLU A 224 -25.81 40.11 -24.90
N GLY A 225 -24.73 40.86 -24.65
CA GLY A 225 -24.70 42.31 -24.85
C GLY A 225 -24.98 42.69 -26.31
N ILE A 226 -24.27 42.07 -27.25
CA ILE A 226 -24.46 42.29 -28.70
C ILE A 226 -25.90 41.96 -29.13
N LEU A 227 -26.44 40.81 -28.68
CA LEU A 227 -27.81 40.40 -29.01
C LEU A 227 -28.88 41.34 -28.43
N SER A 228 -28.59 42.00 -27.31
CA SER A 228 -29.47 43.02 -26.71
C SER A 228 -29.49 44.30 -27.54
N GLU A 229 -28.33 44.74 -28.04
CA GLU A 229 -28.23 45.88 -28.96
C GLU A 229 -28.99 45.60 -30.26
N TYR A 230 -28.82 44.42 -30.86
CA TYR A 230 -29.58 44.01 -32.05
C TYR A 230 -31.09 44.05 -31.83
N ARG A 231 -31.58 43.58 -30.67
CA ARG A 231 -33.02 43.62 -30.37
C ARG A 231 -33.56 45.04 -30.26
N LYS A 232 -32.79 45.97 -29.69
CA LYS A 232 -33.17 47.39 -29.64
C LYS A 232 -33.20 48.01 -31.03
N GLU A 233 -32.20 47.72 -31.85
CA GLU A 233 -32.16 48.21 -33.23
C GLU A 233 -33.30 47.63 -34.09
N GLU A 234 -33.70 46.37 -33.86
CA GLU A 234 -34.86 45.74 -34.50
C GLU A 234 -36.18 46.39 -34.05
N GLU A 235 -36.36 46.65 -32.76
CA GLU A 235 -37.52 47.39 -32.24
C GLU A 235 -37.57 48.84 -32.76
N GLU A 236 -36.44 49.51 -32.94
CA GLU A 236 -36.35 50.84 -33.56
C GLU A 236 -36.67 50.80 -35.06
N ALA A 237 -36.28 49.73 -35.77
CA ALA A 237 -36.60 49.51 -37.17
C ALA A 237 -38.08 49.17 -37.41
N ASP A 238 -38.72 48.39 -36.53
CA ASP A 238 -40.16 48.10 -36.58
C ASP A 238 -41.02 49.34 -36.27
N ASN A 239 -40.51 50.27 -35.45
CA ASN A 239 -41.15 51.56 -35.18
C ASN A 239 -40.94 52.58 -36.31
N ALA A 240 -39.95 52.38 -37.18
CA ALA A 240 -39.85 53.09 -38.44
C ALA A 240 -40.87 52.49 -39.43
N VAL A 241 -42.09 53.03 -39.42
CA VAL A 241 -43.16 52.67 -40.36
C VAL A 241 -42.66 52.80 -41.81
N ILE A 242 -42.10 51.72 -42.35
CA ILE A 242 -42.10 51.48 -43.78
C ILE A 242 -43.51 50.99 -44.07
N ASP A 243 -44.39 51.91 -44.44
CA ASP A 243 -45.65 51.55 -45.07
C ASP A 243 -45.35 50.56 -46.20
N PRO A 244 -45.77 49.28 -46.11
CA PRO A 244 -45.53 48.28 -47.14
C PRO A 244 -46.28 48.58 -48.44
N SER A 245 -47.05 49.68 -48.49
CA SER A 245 -47.69 50.20 -49.69
C SER A 245 -46.67 50.87 -50.63
N SER A 246 -45.77 50.06 -51.20
CA SER A 246 -44.96 50.43 -52.37
C SER A 246 -45.48 49.68 -53.62
N PRO A 247 -45.40 50.28 -54.82
CA PRO A 247 -46.50 50.75 -55.66
C PRO A 247 -46.74 49.82 -56.85
N ILE A 248 -46.21 48.60 -56.78
CA ILE A 248 -46.26 47.62 -57.86
C ILE A 248 -47.20 46.50 -57.41
N GLU A 249 -48.47 46.56 -57.79
CA GLU A 249 -49.45 45.50 -57.49
C GLU A 249 -49.17 44.20 -58.28
N ASN A 250 -48.43 44.30 -59.39
CA ASN A 250 -48.19 43.18 -60.28
C ASN A 250 -46.99 42.32 -59.81
N GLY A 251 -47.27 41.07 -59.41
CA GLY A 251 -46.25 40.13 -58.92
C GLY A 251 -45.13 39.82 -59.92
N ARG A 252 -45.43 39.79 -61.23
CA ARG A 252 -44.42 39.56 -62.27
C ARG A 252 -43.47 40.74 -62.44
N LEU A 253 -43.98 41.96 -62.28
CA LEU A 253 -43.15 43.17 -62.29
C LEU A 253 -42.25 43.25 -61.05
N ARG A 254 -42.72 42.78 -59.88
CA ARG A 254 -41.88 42.62 -58.68
C ARG A 254 -40.78 41.58 -58.90
N MET A 255 -41.08 40.44 -59.52
CA MET A 255 -40.05 39.46 -59.87
C MET A 255 -39.03 40.04 -60.87
N TYR A 256 -39.47 40.84 -61.83
CA TYR A 256 -38.56 41.53 -62.75
C TYR A 256 -37.65 42.55 -62.05
N PHE A 257 -38.14 43.22 -61.01
CA PHE A 257 -37.30 44.03 -60.13
C PHE A 257 -36.21 43.20 -59.43
N PHE A 258 -36.57 42.05 -58.84
CA PHE A 258 -35.59 41.12 -58.26
C PHE A 258 -34.60 40.59 -59.30
N TYR A 259 -35.05 40.36 -60.54
CA TYR A 259 -34.17 39.99 -61.65
C TYR A 259 -33.12 41.07 -61.95
N LYS A 260 -33.53 42.34 -62.07
CA LYS A 260 -32.58 43.44 -62.34
C LYS A 260 -31.61 43.69 -61.18
N LEU A 261 -31.98 43.33 -59.96
CA LEU A 261 -31.09 43.34 -58.79
C LEU A 261 -30.17 42.11 -58.72
N GLY A 262 -30.26 41.17 -59.66
CA GLY A 262 -29.46 39.94 -59.71
C GLY A 262 -30.04 38.79 -58.86
N PHE A 263 -31.03 39.02 -58.01
CA PHE A 263 -31.58 37.99 -57.11
C PHE A 263 -32.28 36.82 -57.82
N LEU A 264 -32.59 36.91 -59.12
CA LEU A 264 -33.15 35.80 -59.89
C LEU A 264 -32.11 35.03 -60.71
N ASP A 265 -30.83 35.39 -60.66
CA ASP A 265 -29.77 34.65 -61.33
C ASP A 265 -29.52 33.32 -60.60
N LYS A 266 -29.74 32.20 -61.30
CA LYS A 266 -29.54 30.85 -60.75
C LYS A 266 -28.16 30.66 -60.13
N SER A 267 -27.11 31.32 -60.63
CA SER A 267 -25.73 31.20 -60.13
C SER A 267 -25.54 31.75 -58.70
N ILE A 268 -26.45 32.60 -58.22
CA ILE A 268 -26.42 33.16 -56.86
C ILE A 268 -27.11 32.22 -55.86
N TRP A 269 -27.95 31.30 -56.36
CA TRP A 269 -28.65 30.34 -55.53
C TRP A 269 -27.84 29.04 -55.42
N ASN A 270 -27.95 28.38 -54.28
CA ASN A 270 -27.28 27.10 -54.02
C ASN A 270 -27.57 26.08 -55.14
N ASP A 271 -26.54 25.41 -55.67
CA ASP A 271 -26.58 24.58 -56.91
C ASP A 271 -27.67 23.48 -56.91
N GLY A 272 -28.19 23.12 -55.73
CA GLY A 272 -29.24 22.11 -55.55
C GLY A 272 -30.69 22.59 -55.67
N LEU A 273 -30.97 23.89 -55.86
CA LEU A 273 -32.35 24.39 -55.92
C LEU A 273 -32.96 24.28 -57.33
N THR A 274 -34.13 23.63 -57.41
CA THR A 274 -34.95 23.60 -58.62
C THR A 274 -35.68 24.93 -58.84
N TYR A 275 -36.03 25.26 -60.08
CA TYR A 275 -36.82 26.46 -60.40
C TYR A 275 -38.16 26.52 -59.64
N GLY A 276 -38.78 25.37 -59.36
CA GLY A 276 -40.01 25.30 -58.55
C GLY A 276 -39.76 25.69 -57.08
N GLN A 277 -38.63 25.30 -56.50
CA GLN A 277 -38.24 25.72 -55.15
C GLN A 277 -37.93 27.22 -55.10
N MET A 278 -37.19 27.74 -56.08
CA MET A 278 -36.91 29.18 -56.22
C MET A 278 -38.22 29.98 -56.33
N GLY A 279 -39.15 29.55 -57.19
CA GLY A 279 -40.45 30.18 -57.35
C GLY A 279 -41.27 30.22 -56.06
N LYS A 280 -41.25 29.15 -55.25
CA LYS A 280 -41.93 29.12 -53.93
C LYS A 280 -41.29 30.07 -52.92
N ILE A 281 -39.97 30.15 -52.86
CA ILE A 281 -39.26 31.08 -51.96
C ILE A 281 -39.60 32.52 -52.33
N LEU A 282 -39.53 32.85 -53.62
CA LEU A 282 -39.87 34.19 -54.12
C LEU A 282 -41.33 34.55 -53.89
N GLN A 283 -42.26 33.60 -54.07
CA GLN A 283 -43.66 33.80 -53.74
C GLN A 283 -43.85 34.18 -52.26
N LYS A 284 -43.11 33.53 -51.35
CA LYS A 284 -43.14 33.86 -49.91
C LYS A 284 -42.57 35.26 -49.63
N ILE A 285 -41.41 35.59 -50.21
CA ILE A 285 -40.79 36.93 -50.08
C ILE A 285 -41.74 38.03 -50.58
N LEU A 286 -42.49 37.75 -51.65
CA LEU A 286 -43.44 38.68 -52.25
C LEU A 286 -44.79 38.80 -51.52
N GLY A 287 -44.95 38.18 -50.35
CA GLY A 287 -46.16 38.28 -49.53
C GLY A 287 -47.36 37.44 -50.03
N GLY A 288 -47.11 36.42 -50.86
CA GLY A 288 -48.07 35.34 -51.19
C GLY A 288 -49.29 35.68 -52.05
N LYS A 289 -49.79 36.93 -52.05
CA LYS A 289 -50.98 37.37 -52.81
C LYS A 289 -50.75 37.81 -54.27
N PRO A 290 -49.58 38.38 -54.68
CA PRO A 290 -49.44 38.92 -56.04
C PRO A 290 -49.13 37.92 -57.16
N ILE A 291 -48.79 36.66 -56.85
CA ILE A 291 -48.43 35.65 -57.87
C ILE A 291 -48.70 34.21 -57.39
N LYS A 292 -49.23 33.36 -58.26
CA LYS A 292 -49.41 31.92 -58.00
C LYS A 292 -48.09 31.16 -58.18
N ALA A 293 -47.89 30.08 -57.43
CA ALA A 293 -46.65 29.28 -57.47
C ALA A 293 -46.25 28.84 -58.89
N ASP A 294 -47.20 28.33 -59.67
CA ASP A 294 -46.94 27.88 -61.07
C ASP A 294 -46.58 29.04 -62.02
N THR A 295 -47.03 30.26 -61.69
CA THR A 295 -46.68 31.47 -62.44
C THR A 295 -45.30 31.95 -62.03
N ALA A 296 -44.98 31.92 -60.74
CA ALA A 296 -43.65 32.27 -60.23
C ALA A 296 -42.58 31.35 -60.81
N GLU A 297 -42.78 30.03 -60.82
CA GLU A 297 -41.82 29.10 -61.45
C GLU A 297 -41.61 29.41 -62.94
N ARG A 298 -42.69 29.69 -63.68
CA ARG A 298 -42.62 30.06 -65.10
C ARG A 298 -41.84 31.35 -65.31
N ASP A 299 -42.03 32.33 -64.44
CA ASP A 299 -41.32 33.61 -64.51
C ASP A 299 -39.84 33.46 -64.13
N VAL A 300 -39.49 32.66 -63.11
CA VAL A 300 -38.07 32.35 -62.81
C VAL A 300 -37.39 31.70 -64.02
N LYS A 301 -38.05 30.72 -64.66
CA LYS A 301 -37.54 30.09 -65.89
C LYS A 301 -37.36 31.10 -67.02
N LEU A 302 -38.32 32.01 -67.19
CA LEU A 302 -38.25 33.04 -68.22
C LEU A 302 -37.08 34.01 -67.99
N PHE A 303 -36.87 34.46 -66.75
CA PHE A 303 -35.80 35.41 -66.40
C PHE A 303 -34.40 34.78 -66.50
N ASN A 304 -34.29 33.45 -66.37
CA ASN A 304 -33.05 32.71 -66.58
C ASN A 304 -32.86 32.19 -68.02
N ALA A 305 -33.80 32.45 -68.94
CA ALA A 305 -33.72 31.95 -70.31
C ALA A 305 -32.86 32.88 -71.19
N THR A 306 -31.61 32.48 -71.45
CA THR A 306 -30.68 33.21 -72.32
C THR A 306 -31.28 33.37 -73.73
N GLY A 307 -31.32 34.61 -74.23
CA GLY A 307 -31.79 34.91 -75.60
C GLY A 307 -33.31 34.86 -75.82
N SER A 308 -34.12 34.74 -74.76
CA SER A 308 -35.59 34.69 -74.87
C SER A 308 -36.18 35.96 -75.49
N ALA A 309 -36.83 35.83 -76.65
CA ALA A 309 -37.58 36.92 -77.28
C ALA A 309 -38.72 37.44 -76.38
N LYS A 310 -39.33 36.54 -75.60
CA LYS A 310 -40.38 36.90 -74.61
C LYS A 310 -39.82 37.72 -73.45
N LEU A 311 -38.58 37.45 -73.03
CA LEU A 311 -37.92 38.26 -72.00
C LEU A 311 -37.60 39.65 -72.57
N LYS A 312 -36.96 39.72 -73.75
CA LYS A 312 -36.61 41.00 -74.40
C LYS A 312 -37.82 41.92 -74.63
N ASP A 313 -38.96 41.36 -75.06
CA ASP A 313 -40.20 42.12 -75.22
C ASP A 313 -40.76 42.60 -73.86
N PHE A 314 -40.66 41.76 -72.82
CA PHE A 314 -41.06 42.15 -71.48
C PHE A 314 -40.16 43.24 -70.88
N GLU A 315 -38.84 43.15 -71.11
CA GLU A 315 -37.87 44.18 -70.69
C GLU A 315 -38.18 45.51 -71.36
N ALA A 316 -38.29 45.54 -72.69
CA ALA A 316 -38.58 46.75 -73.46
C ALA A 316 -39.86 47.48 -73.00
N LYS A 317 -40.88 46.72 -72.54
CA LYS A 317 -42.16 47.28 -72.06
C LYS A 317 -42.12 47.79 -70.61
N ASN A 318 -41.15 47.37 -69.81
CA ASN A 318 -41.19 47.54 -68.35
C ASN A 318 -39.90 48.10 -67.74
N GLU A 319 -38.82 48.24 -68.52
CA GLU A 319 -37.51 48.70 -68.06
C GLU A 319 -37.59 50.10 -67.44
N ASP A 320 -38.26 51.07 -68.09
CA ASP A 320 -38.42 52.41 -67.54
C ASP A 320 -39.18 52.43 -66.21
N LYS A 321 -40.18 51.56 -66.05
CA LYS A 321 -40.96 51.45 -64.80
C LYS A 321 -40.09 50.93 -63.65
N VAL A 322 -39.27 49.93 -63.92
CA VAL A 322 -38.35 49.36 -62.92
C VAL A 322 -37.19 50.30 -62.61
N LEU A 323 -36.63 50.99 -63.60
CA LEU A 323 -35.56 51.97 -63.39
C LEU A 323 -36.04 53.17 -62.59
N ASN A 324 -37.23 53.70 -62.87
CA ASN A 324 -37.82 54.78 -62.08
C ASN A 324 -38.11 54.33 -60.65
N TYR A 325 -38.55 53.08 -60.47
CA TYR A 325 -38.74 52.51 -59.14
C TYR A 325 -37.42 52.35 -58.38
N LEU A 326 -36.38 51.79 -59.01
CA LEU A 326 -35.05 51.66 -58.41
C LEU A 326 -34.52 53.02 -57.91
N LYS A 327 -34.64 54.08 -58.71
CA LYS A 327 -34.23 55.44 -58.28
C LYS A 327 -34.94 55.89 -57.00
N LEU A 328 -36.24 55.64 -56.90
CA LEU A 328 -37.08 56.00 -55.75
C LEU A 328 -36.72 55.23 -54.47
N VAL A 329 -36.32 53.96 -54.60
CA VAL A 329 -35.94 53.13 -53.45
C VAL A 329 -34.48 53.34 -53.07
N PHE A 330 -33.56 53.57 -54.03
CA PHE A 330 -32.13 53.75 -53.74
C PHE A 330 -31.81 55.02 -52.94
N GLU A 331 -32.61 56.08 -53.02
CA GLU A 331 -32.48 57.23 -52.10
C GLU A 331 -32.76 56.88 -50.62
N LYS A 332 -33.31 55.69 -50.34
CA LYS A 332 -33.64 55.19 -49.00
C LYS A 332 -32.84 53.92 -48.59
N ILE A 333 -32.01 53.34 -49.46
CA ILE A 333 -31.29 52.06 -49.24
C ILE A 333 -29.79 52.29 -48.99
N ASP A 334 -29.42 52.87 -47.85
CA ASP A 334 -28.06 52.70 -47.30
C ASP A 334 -28.00 51.52 -46.30
N PHE A 335 -29.17 51.13 -45.76
CA PHE A 335 -29.34 50.09 -44.74
C PHE A 335 -29.34 48.66 -45.32
N LEU A 336 -30.05 48.42 -46.41
CA LEU A 336 -30.22 47.08 -47.01
C LEU A 336 -28.90 46.52 -47.58
N PHE A 337 -28.01 47.40 -48.08
CA PHE A 337 -26.66 47.01 -48.54
C PHE A 337 -25.73 46.60 -47.39
N ARG A 338 -25.91 47.17 -46.18
CA ARG A 338 -25.13 46.78 -44.98
C ARG A 338 -25.58 45.42 -44.44
N VAL A 339 -26.89 45.16 -44.41
CA VAL A 339 -27.46 43.88 -43.94
C VAL A 339 -27.10 42.72 -44.87
N LEU A 340 -27.16 42.92 -46.20
CA LEU A 340 -26.77 41.87 -47.16
C LEU A 340 -25.28 41.52 -47.07
N LYS A 341 -24.41 42.52 -46.81
CA LYS A 341 -22.96 42.31 -46.64
C LYS A 341 -22.65 41.47 -45.41
N ILE A 342 -23.42 41.58 -44.34
CA ILE A 342 -23.27 40.78 -43.12
C ILE A 342 -23.73 39.34 -43.38
N PHE A 343 -24.89 39.14 -44.00
CA PHE A 343 -25.38 37.79 -44.34
C PHE A 343 -24.42 37.01 -45.26
N LEU A 344 -23.83 37.68 -46.25
CA LEU A 344 -22.84 37.08 -47.15
C LEU A 344 -21.48 36.84 -46.49
N LYS A 345 -21.07 37.65 -45.51
CA LYS A 345 -19.77 37.52 -44.83
C LYS A 345 -19.74 36.40 -43.79
N TYR A 346 -20.88 36.05 -43.18
CA TYR A 346 -20.95 35.05 -42.12
C TYR A 346 -21.40 33.65 -42.55
N LYS A 347 -21.63 33.40 -43.85
CA LYS A 347 -22.02 32.07 -44.40
C LYS A 347 -22.98 31.30 -43.47
N ILE A 348 -24.10 31.91 -43.09
CA ILE A 348 -25.16 31.18 -42.39
C ILE A 348 -26.01 30.49 -43.47
N LEU A 349 -25.50 29.33 -43.90
CA LEU A 349 -26.24 28.17 -44.41
C LEU A 349 -25.38 26.92 -44.20
#